data_AF-A0A8X7CGI8-F1
#
_entry.id   AF-A0A8X7CGI8-F1
#
_cell.length_a   1.000
_cell.length_b   1.000
_cell.length_c   1.000
_cell.angle_alpha   90.00
_cell.angle_beta   90.00
_cell.angle_gamma   90.00
#
_symmetry.space_group_name_H-M   'P 1'
#
loop_
_entity.id
_entity.type
_entity.pdbx_description
1 polymer ?
#
loop_
_entity_poly.entity_id
_entity_poly.type
_entity_poly.pdbx_seq_one_letter_code
_entity_poly.pdbx_strand_id
1 'polypeptide(L)'
;MDEIDFINTNHPLNLEQEFGNGYIKLTDCSFNEYTGNYRVGGEILDKSHNMIGNLTIDGYIYDAYADNHNMNLKFFTEIDLKGDIEKIDSLYKKI
;
A
#
# COMPACT_ATOMS: atom_id res chain seq x y z
N MET A 1 -27.05 5.00 5.36
CA MET A 1 -25.83 5.13 4.54
C MET A 1 -24.75 5.38 5.58
N ASP A 2 -24.24 4.30 6.14
CA ASP A 2 -23.25 4.39 7.20
C ASP A 2 -21.93 4.63 6.48
N GLU A 3 -21.43 5.86 6.60
CA GLU A 3 -20.13 6.31 6.13
C GLU A 3 -19.09 5.29 6.62
N ILE A 4 -18.59 4.47 5.69
CA ILE A 4 -17.38 3.71 5.93
C ILE A 4 -16.28 4.76 5.96
N ASP A 5 -15.93 5.18 7.17
CA ASP A 5 -14.85 6.13 7.43
C ASP A 5 -13.53 5.42 7.09
N PHE A 6 -13.18 5.43 5.79
CA PHE A 6 -11.95 4.85 5.26
C PHE A 6 -10.79 5.66 5.83
N ILE A 7 -10.30 5.22 6.99
CA ILE A 7 -8.98 5.52 7.57
C ILE A 7 -8.60 6.99 7.35
N ASN A 8 -8.93 7.88 8.29
CA ASN A 8 -8.48 9.27 8.35
C ASN A 8 -7.11 9.50 7.67
N THR A 9 -7.12 9.80 6.36
CA THR A 9 -5.97 9.68 5.45
C THR A 9 -4.94 10.80 5.65
N ASN A 10 -5.15 11.65 6.66
CA ASN A 10 -4.32 12.81 6.97
C ASN A 10 -3.29 12.54 8.07
N HIS A 11 -3.17 11.29 8.55
CA HIS A 11 -2.13 10.89 9.50
C HIS A 11 -1.09 9.99 8.83
N PRO A 12 0.21 10.20 9.07
CA PRO A 12 1.24 9.32 8.54
C PRO A 12 1.00 7.90 9.05
N LEU A 13 0.78 6.97 8.11
CA LEU A 13 0.60 5.56 8.40
C LEU A 13 1.96 4.97 8.76
N ASN A 14 2.43 5.15 10.00
CA ASN A 14 3.69 4.54 10.44
C ASN A 14 3.50 3.03 10.70
N LEU A 15 3.00 2.31 9.69
CA LEU A 15 2.75 0.88 9.69
C LEU A 15 3.88 0.21 8.92
N GLU A 16 4.63 -0.62 9.63
CA GLU A 16 5.69 -1.42 9.06
C GLU A 16 5.22 -2.88 8.95
N GLN A 17 5.44 -3.49 7.78
CA GLN A 17 5.03 -4.84 7.48
C GLN A 17 6.18 -5.63 6.84
N GLU A 18 6.30 -6.92 7.18
CA GLU A 18 7.31 -7.79 6.59
C GLU A 18 7.18 -7.87 5.07
N PHE A 19 8.31 -7.76 4.38
CA PHE A 19 8.43 -7.89 2.92
C PHE A 19 9.65 -8.75 2.60
N GLY A 20 9.42 -10.08 2.51
CA GLY A 20 10.48 -11.05 2.30
C GLY A 20 11.45 -11.10 3.49
N ASN A 21 12.72 -10.73 3.25
CA ASN A 21 13.77 -10.57 4.28
C ASN A 21 13.89 -9.13 4.82
N GLY A 22 13.08 -8.19 4.34
CA GLY A 22 13.06 -6.81 4.77
C GLY A 22 11.66 -6.37 5.18
N TYR A 23 11.38 -5.08 5.04
CA TYR A 23 10.12 -4.48 5.46
C TYR A 23 9.63 -3.45 4.44
N ILE A 24 8.32 -3.21 4.43
CA ILE A 24 7.70 -2.03 3.83
C ILE A 24 7.17 -1.20 4.98
N LYS A 25 7.55 0.08 5.01
CA LYS A 25 7.00 1.06 5.93
C LYS A 25 6.13 2.03 5.15
N LEU A 26 4.83 2.02 5.41
CA LEU A 26 3.94 3.00 4.80
C LEU A 26 4.27 4.40 5.34
N THR A 27 4.08 5.42 4.52
CA THR A 27 4.41 6.81 4.90
C THR A 27 3.30 7.77 4.54
N ASP A 28 2.60 7.51 3.45
CA ASP A 28 1.44 8.28 3.02
C ASP A 28 0.33 7.38 2.46
N CYS A 29 -0.89 7.90 2.51
CA CYS A 29 -2.04 7.32 1.83
C CYS A 29 -2.99 8.47 1.45
N SER A 30 -3.61 8.37 0.29
CA SER A 30 -4.67 9.28 -0.12
C SER A 30 -5.75 8.51 -0.88
N PHE A 31 -6.99 8.94 -0.69
CA PHE A 31 -8.14 8.40 -1.39
C PHE A 31 -9.02 9.55 -1.87
N ASN A 32 -9.46 9.48 -3.12
CA ASN A 32 -10.41 10.42 -3.70
C ASN A 32 -11.72 9.69 -3.97
N GLU A 33 -12.68 9.82 -3.06
CA GLU A 33 -14.00 9.18 -3.12
C GLU A 33 -14.78 9.49 -4.39
N TYR A 34 -14.65 10.70 -4.95
CA TYR A 34 -15.37 11.10 -6.17
C TYR A 34 -14.89 10.35 -7.40
N THR A 35 -13.59 10.06 -7.43
CA THR A 35 -12.98 9.36 -8.57
C THR A 35 -12.78 7.89 -8.29
N GLY A 36 -12.70 7.44 -7.04
CA GLY A 36 -12.28 6.09 -6.67
C GLY A 36 -10.76 5.88 -6.73
N ASN A 37 -9.97 6.90 -7.06
CA ASN A 37 -8.51 6.81 -7.09
C ASN A 37 -7.93 6.74 -5.67
N TYR A 38 -6.97 5.87 -5.45
CA TYR A 38 -6.16 5.84 -4.23
C TYR A 38 -4.68 5.78 -4.57
N ARG A 39 -3.87 6.28 -3.64
CA ARG A 39 -2.42 6.20 -3.68
C ARG A 39 -1.89 5.87 -2.30
N VAL A 40 -0.93 4.96 -2.22
CA VAL A 40 -0.18 4.63 -1.01
C VAL A 40 1.31 4.74 -1.31
N GLY A 41 2.02 5.48 -0.48
CA GLY A 41 3.46 5.64 -0.52
C GLY A 41 4.11 4.94 0.67
N GLY A 42 5.33 4.47 0.45
CA GLY A 42 6.11 3.83 1.50
C GLY A 42 7.60 3.76 1.19
N GLU A 43 8.34 3.31 2.19
CA GLU A 43 9.77 3.04 2.15
C GLU A 43 9.98 1.52 2.12
N ILE A 44 10.92 1.06 1.31
CA ILE A 44 11.38 -0.33 1.32
C ILE A 44 12.64 -0.37 2.18
N LEU A 45 12.62 -1.20 3.21
CA LEU A 45 13.69 -1.31 4.20
C LEU A 45 14.38 -2.67 4.13
N ASP A 46 15.69 -2.69 4.36
CA ASP A 46 16.41 -3.93 4.59
C ASP A 46 16.10 -4.53 5.98
N LYS A 47 16.65 -5.71 6.28
CA LYS A 47 16.50 -6.38 7.59
C LYS A 47 16.96 -5.53 8.79
N SER A 48 17.80 -4.54 8.55
CA SER A 48 18.35 -3.62 9.54
C SER A 48 17.57 -2.30 9.58
N HIS A 49 16.42 -2.25 8.91
CA HIS A 49 15.51 -1.11 8.82
C HIS A 49 16.13 0.12 8.12
N ASN A 50 17.15 -0.08 7.28
CA ASN A 50 17.68 0.98 6.44
C ASN A 50 16.86 1.09 5.15
N MET A 51 16.51 2.30 4.74
CA MET A 51 15.85 2.53 3.45
C MET A 51 16.77 2.11 2.29
N ILE A 52 16.25 1.23 1.43
CA ILE A 52 16.89 0.79 0.19
C ILE A 52 16.08 1.18 -1.06
N GLY A 53 14.85 1.67 -0.87
CA GLY A 53 14.00 2.16 -1.94
C GLY A 53 12.68 2.73 -1.45
N ASN A 54 11.80 3.02 -2.39
CA ASN A 54 10.47 3.54 -2.19
C ASN A 54 9.46 2.64 -2.89
N LEU A 55 8.28 2.54 -2.26
CA LEU A 55 7.08 1.90 -2.77
C LEU A 55 6.09 2.99 -3.16
N THR A 56 5.45 2.82 -4.31
CA THR A 56 4.22 3.54 -4.66
C THR A 56 3.20 2.53 -5.14
N ILE A 57 2.00 2.60 -4.58
CA ILE A 57 0.83 1.84 -5.02
C ILE A 57 -0.19 2.86 -5.47
N ASP A 58 -0.44 2.93 -6.77
CA ASP A 58 -1.50 3.76 -7.35
C ASP A 58 -2.63 2.83 -7.80
N GLY A 59 -3.88 3.24 -7.62
CA GLY A 59 -5.00 2.39 -7.97
C GLY A 59 -6.33 3.09 -8.09
N TYR A 60 -7.31 2.33 -8.53
CA TYR A 60 -8.65 2.82 -8.83
C TYR A 60 -9.69 1.77 -8.42
N ILE A 61 -10.67 2.17 -7.63
CA ILE A 61 -11.82 1.33 -7.25
C ILE A 61 -12.96 1.56 -8.24
N TYR A 62 -13.32 0.53 -9.00
CA TYR A 62 -14.41 0.55 -9.99
C TYR A 62 -15.79 0.36 -9.36
N ASP A 63 -15.86 -0.51 -8.36
CA ASP A 63 -17.10 -0.99 -7.79
C ASP A 63 -16.82 -1.43 -6.35
N ALA A 64 -17.60 -0.92 -5.41
CA ALA A 64 -17.53 -1.26 -4.01
C ALA A 64 -18.95 -1.51 -3.52
N TYR A 65 -19.21 -2.74 -3.08
CA TYR A 65 -20.49 -3.15 -2.54
C TYR A 65 -20.29 -3.85 -1.21
N ALA A 66 -21.10 -3.50 -0.22
CA ALA A 66 -21.14 -4.19 1.06
C ALA A 66 -22.59 -4.45 1.46
N ASP A 67 -22.84 -5.66 1.95
CA ASP A 67 -24.08 -6.06 2.61
C ASP A 67 -23.77 -6.70 3.99
N ASN A 68 -24.80 -7.19 4.68
CA ASN A 68 -24.65 -7.76 6.03
C ASN A 68 -23.74 -9.01 6.11
N HIS A 69 -23.40 -9.62 4.98
CA HIS A 69 -22.64 -10.86 4.89
C HIS A 69 -21.44 -10.78 3.94
N ASN A 70 -21.42 -9.85 2.99
CA ASN A 70 -20.42 -9.78 1.92
C ASN A 70 -19.87 -8.37 1.74
N MET A 71 -18.58 -8.30 1.44
CA MET A 71 -17.93 -7.13 0.88
C MET A 71 -17.31 -7.53 -0.47
N ASN A 72 -17.63 -6.81 -1.53
CA ASN A 72 -17.09 -6.97 -2.87
C ASN A 72 -16.37 -5.68 -3.28
N LEU A 73 -15.13 -5.82 -3.73
CA LEU A 73 -14.31 -4.71 -4.20
C LEU A 73 -13.71 -5.10 -5.56
N LYS A 74 -14.00 -4.33 -6.60
CA LYS A 74 -13.33 -4.43 -7.89
C LYS A 74 -12.43 -3.22 -8.06
N PHE A 75 -11.15 -3.47 -8.25
CA PHE A 75 -10.17 -2.40 -8.32
C PHE A 75 -9.04 -2.77 -9.28
N PHE A 76 -8.32 -1.74 -9.71
CA PHE A 76 -7.05 -1.83 -10.39
C PHE A 76 -5.95 -1.32 -9.47
N THR A 77 -4.79 -1.97 -9.53
CA THR A 77 -3.60 -1.59 -8.78
C THR A 77 -2.39 -1.63 -9.70
N GLU A 78 -1.60 -0.58 -9.64
CA GLU A 78 -0.23 -0.51 -10.13
C GLU A 78 0.72 -0.39 -8.94
N ILE A 79 1.79 -1.18 -8.94
CA ILE A 79 2.81 -1.15 -7.89
C ILE A 79 4.14 -0.82 -8.54
N ASP A 80 4.78 0.23 -8.04
CA ASP A 80 6.08 0.70 -8.48
C ASP A 80 7.08 0.65 -7.31
N LEU A 81 8.24 0.04 -7.57
CA LEU A 81 9.36 -0.08 -6.63
C LEU A 81 10.57 0.61 -7.25
N LYS A 82 11.06 1.66 -6.57
CA LYS A 82 12.19 2.47 -7.05
C LYS A 82 13.29 2.51 -6.00
N GLY A 83 14.54 2.32 -6.41
CA GLY A 83 15.69 2.37 -5.50
C GLY A 83 16.82 1.47 -5.97
N ASP A 84 17.53 0.90 -5.00
CA ASP A 84 18.56 -0.11 -5.24
C ASP A 84 17.88 -1.45 -5.60
N ILE A 85 17.60 -1.64 -6.90
CA ILE A 85 16.83 -2.79 -7.39
C ILE A 85 17.52 -4.12 -7.05
N GLU A 86 18.86 -4.19 -7.05
CA GLU A 86 19.58 -5.41 -6.67
C GLU A 86 19.33 -5.76 -5.20
N LYS A 87 19.36 -4.76 -4.30
CA LYS A 87 19.02 -4.99 -2.89
C LYS A 87 17.56 -5.35 -2.69
N ILE A 88 16.65 -4.67 -3.40
CA ILE A 88 15.21 -4.94 -3.31
C ILE A 88 14.91 -6.37 -3.79
N ASP A 89 15.47 -6.78 -4.93
CA ASP A 89 15.31 -8.13 -5.46
C ASP A 89 15.90 -9.18 -4.50
N SER A 90 17.02 -8.86 -3.82
CA SER A 90 17.61 -9.75 -2.81
C SER A 90 16.72 -9.98 -1.57
N LEU A 91 15.71 -9.13 -1.33
CA LEU A 91 14.74 -9.34 -0.26
C LEU A 91 13.80 -10.51 -0.55
N TYR A 92 13.65 -10.91 -1.81
CA TYR A 92 12.77 -12.00 -2.21
C TYR A 92 13.13 -13.30 -1.47
N LYS A 93 12.22 -13.75 -0.60
CA LYS A 93 12.26 -15.11 -0.06
C LYS A 93 11.63 -16.05 -1.08
N LYS A 94 12.41 -16.97 -1.65
CA LYS A 94 11.83 -18.17 -2.28
C LYS A 94 11.08 -18.93 -1.19
N ILE A 95 9.76 -18.99 -1.33
CA ILE A 95 8.86 -19.81 -0.51
C ILE A 95 8.96 -21.25 -0.99
#